data_AF-A0A8S1EAX9-F1
#
_entry.id   AF-A0A8S1EAX9-F1
#
_cell.length_a   1.000
_cell.length_b   1.000
_cell.length_c   1.000
_cell.angle_alpha   90.00
_cell.angle_beta   90.00
_cell.angle_gamma   90.00
#
_symmetry.space_group_name_H-M   'P 1'
#
loop_
_entity.id
_entity.type
_entity.pdbx_description
1 polymer ?
#
loop_
_entity_poly.entity_id
_entity_poly.type
_entity_poly.pdbx_seq_one_letter_code
_entity_poly.pdbx_strand_id
1 'polypeptide(L)'
;MHQFAILTAIVSAAYALSCSQPVGPCLTTNLNEIELALCPEGMACVGGNLCCKYADVIGKLDECKDLVNPIQGSLTCADKAHLCNEAAHKEQMRTECPKTCNYC
;
A
#
# COMPACT_ATOMS: atom_id res chain seq x y z
N MET A 1 29.25 -32.93 -4.73
CA MET A 1 27.87 -32.76 -4.23
C MET A 1 27.75 -31.36 -3.69
N HIS A 2 27.25 -30.42 -4.49
CA HIS A 2 27.03 -29.02 -4.09
C HIS A 2 25.62 -28.64 -4.48
N GLN A 3 24.86 -28.25 -3.45
CA GLN A 3 23.67 -27.42 -3.40
C GLN A 3 22.73 -27.46 -4.61
N PHE A 4 21.63 -28.18 -4.43
CA PHE A 4 20.47 -28.16 -5.29
C PHE A 4 19.82 -26.76 -5.31
N ALA A 5 19.46 -26.37 -6.53
CA ALA A 5 18.62 -25.25 -6.92
C ALA A 5 17.52 -24.89 -5.90
N ILE A 6 17.56 -23.66 -5.39
CA ILE A 6 16.35 -23.01 -4.90
C ILE A 6 15.93 -22.03 -6.00
N LEU A 7 14.97 -22.49 -6.80
CA LEU A 7 14.26 -21.68 -7.77
C LEU A 7 13.72 -20.44 -7.06
N THR A 8 14.18 -19.29 -7.53
CA THR A 8 13.67 -17.99 -7.20
C THR A 8 12.17 -17.88 -7.51
N ALA A 9 11.43 -17.37 -6.53
CA ALA A 9 10.20 -16.61 -6.67
C ALA A 9 9.00 -17.31 -7.33
N ILE A 10 8.44 -18.30 -6.64
CA ILE A 10 6.98 -18.44 -6.65
C ILE A 10 6.41 -17.21 -5.94
N VAL A 11 5.82 -16.32 -6.74
CA VAL A 11 4.96 -15.21 -6.31
C VAL A 11 3.88 -15.81 -5.42
N SER A 12 4.15 -15.78 -4.11
CA SER A 12 3.35 -16.45 -3.11
C SER A 12 2.26 -15.49 -2.66
N ALA A 13 1.02 -15.92 -2.86
CA ALA A 13 -0.18 -15.50 -2.15
C ALA A 13 -0.52 -14.00 -2.15
N ALA A 14 -1.50 -13.66 -3.00
CA ALA A 14 -2.65 -12.82 -2.66
C ALA A 14 -2.42 -11.76 -1.57
N TYR A 15 -2.19 -10.52 -2.00
CA TYR A 15 -2.51 -9.29 -1.27
C TYR A 15 -2.14 -9.26 0.23
N ALA A 16 -1.01 -9.85 0.64
CA ALA A 16 -0.42 -9.46 1.90
C ALA A 16 0.22 -8.06 1.67
N LEU A 17 -0.12 -7.10 2.52
CA LEU A 17 0.68 -5.88 2.65
C LEU A 17 2.14 -6.30 2.78
N SER A 18 2.92 -5.96 1.77
CA SER A 18 4.28 -6.43 1.59
C SER A 18 5.18 -5.48 2.37
N CYS A 19 5.43 -5.82 3.63
CA CYS A 19 6.32 -5.05 4.48
C CYS A 19 7.76 -5.30 4.05
N SER A 20 8.51 -4.22 3.78
CA SER A 20 9.89 -4.32 3.29
C SER A 20 10.79 -4.98 4.33
N GLN A 21 10.47 -4.77 5.62
CA GLN A 21 11.14 -5.44 6.73
C GLN A 21 10.14 -5.92 7.80
N PRO A 22 9.81 -7.23 7.85
CA PRO A 22 9.01 -7.80 8.92
C PRO A 22 9.83 -7.88 10.22
N VAL A 23 9.28 -7.36 11.31
CA VAL A 23 10.01 -7.28 12.60
C VAL A 23 9.57 -8.37 13.58
N GLY A 24 8.46 -9.05 13.30
CA GLY A 24 7.94 -10.16 14.09
C GLY A 24 6.41 -10.20 14.13
N PRO A 25 5.85 -11.16 14.88
CA PRO A 25 4.41 -11.25 15.10
C PRO A 25 3.89 -10.09 15.95
N CYS A 26 2.60 -9.77 15.79
CA CYS A 26 1.95 -8.81 16.67
C CYS A 26 1.79 -9.41 18.07
N LEU A 27 1.95 -8.60 19.10
CA LEU A 27 1.59 -9.01 20.44
C LEU A 27 0.08 -8.91 20.59
N THR A 28 -0.61 -10.05 20.72
CA THR A 28 -2.04 -10.07 20.99
C THR A 28 -2.27 -10.18 22.50
N THR A 29 -3.18 -9.34 23.00
CA THR A 29 -3.65 -9.43 24.39
C THR A 29 -5.17 -9.45 24.39
N ASN A 30 -5.74 -10.33 25.20
CA ASN A 30 -7.18 -10.40 25.40
C ASN A 30 -7.53 -9.67 26.69
N LEU A 31 -8.32 -8.61 26.57
CA LEU A 31 -8.85 -7.88 27.70
C LEU A 31 -10.37 -7.91 27.58
N ASN A 32 -11.03 -8.79 28.34
CA ASN A 32 -12.49 -8.84 28.48
C ASN A 32 -13.22 -8.66 27.13
N GLU A 33 -12.98 -9.58 26.19
CA GLU A 33 -13.54 -9.62 24.82
C GLU A 33 -12.96 -8.62 23.79
N ILE A 34 -11.98 -7.80 24.17
CA ILE A 34 -11.24 -6.94 23.23
C ILE A 34 -9.93 -7.62 22.86
N GLU A 35 -9.76 -7.91 21.57
CA GLU A 35 -8.49 -8.38 21.00
C GLU A 35 -7.63 -7.18 20.61
N LEU A 36 -6.61 -6.89 21.42
CA LEU A 36 -5.69 -5.80 21.17
C LEU A 36 -4.40 -6.35 20.55
N ALA A 37 -4.07 -5.90 19.34
CA ALA A 37 -2.84 -6.25 18.64
C ALA A 37 -1.86 -5.07 18.68
N LEU A 38 -0.69 -5.28 19.31
CA LEU A 38 0.30 -4.25 19.57
C LEU A 38 1.63 -4.54 18.85
N CYS A 39 2.30 -3.46 18.45
CA CYS A 39 3.64 -3.46 17.90
C CYS A 39 4.49 -2.39 18.60
N PRO A 40 5.83 -2.49 18.56
CA PRO A 40 6.69 -1.44 19.11
C PRO A 40 6.48 -0.12 18.37
N GLU A 41 6.96 0.98 18.95
CA GLU A 41 6.73 2.32 18.41
C GLU A 41 7.19 2.44 16.95
N GLY A 42 6.38 3.13 16.15
CA GLY A 42 6.66 3.31 14.72
C GLY A 42 6.21 2.16 13.81
N MET A 43 5.42 1.21 14.32
CA MET A 43 4.90 0.07 13.56
C MET A 43 3.39 -0.13 13.68
N ALA A 44 2.79 -0.71 12.64
CA ALA A 44 1.40 -1.16 12.61
C ALA A 44 1.31 -2.70 12.58
N CYS A 45 0.29 -3.25 13.21
CA CYS A 45 -0.09 -4.65 13.02
C CYS A 45 -0.91 -4.81 11.74
N VAL A 46 -0.46 -5.68 10.85
CA VAL A 46 -1.04 -5.87 9.52
C VAL A 46 -1.35 -7.34 9.29
N GLY A 47 -2.52 -7.63 8.71
CA GLY A 47 -2.93 -9.00 8.41
C GLY A 47 -3.10 -9.89 9.67
N GLY A 48 -3.30 -9.27 10.83
CA GLY A 48 -3.57 -9.95 12.10
C GLY A 48 -2.37 -10.59 12.80
N ASN A 49 -1.18 -10.59 12.20
CA ASN A 49 -0.02 -11.25 12.82
C ASN A 49 1.36 -10.69 12.38
N LEU A 50 1.44 -9.48 11.82
CA LEU A 50 2.72 -8.94 11.39
C LEU A 50 2.90 -7.47 11.80
N CYS A 51 3.99 -7.19 12.52
CA CYS A 51 4.41 -5.82 12.79
C CYS A 51 5.26 -5.28 11.63
N CYS A 52 4.83 -4.14 11.10
CA CYS A 52 5.44 -3.49 9.95
C CYS A 52 5.70 -2.01 10.24
N LYS A 53 6.82 -1.46 9.76
CA LYS A 53 7.09 -0.03 9.86
C LYS A 53 5.97 0.76 9.19
N TYR A 54 5.48 1.82 9.81
CA TYR A 54 4.42 2.66 9.24
C TYR A 54 4.74 3.13 7.82
N ALA A 55 6.01 3.44 7.51
CA ALA A 55 6.44 3.84 6.19
C ALA A 55 6.13 2.80 5.09
N ASP A 56 6.17 1.50 5.41
CA ASP A 56 5.87 0.43 4.45
C ASP A 56 4.35 0.24 4.27
N VAL A 57 3.57 0.57 5.30
CA VAL A 57 2.10 0.49 5.29
C VAL A 57 1.51 1.69 4.56
N ILE A 58 2.07 2.88 4.78
CA ILE A 58 1.65 4.13 4.13
C ILE A 58 2.16 4.18 2.68
N GLY A 59 3.37 3.69 2.40
CA GLY A 59 3.91 3.61 1.05
C GLY A 59 3.20 2.61 0.12
N LYS A 60 2.36 1.72 0.66
CA LYS A 60 1.49 0.85 -0.13
C LYS A 60 0.12 1.48 -0.44
N LEU A 61 -0.24 2.58 0.21
CA LEU A 61 -1.33 3.44 -0.23
C LEU A 61 -0.91 4.33 -1.42
N ASP A 62 0.40 4.58 -1.55
CA ASP A 62 1.04 5.10 -2.77
C ASP A 62 1.27 3.97 -3.79
N GLU A 63 0.27 3.11 -4.08
CA GLU A 63 0.26 2.47 -5.39
C GLU A 63 0.17 3.62 -6.40
N CYS A 64 1.32 4.02 -6.96
CA CYS A 64 1.46 5.10 -7.92
C CYS A 64 0.73 4.73 -9.22
N LYS A 65 -0.59 4.83 -9.17
CA LYS A 65 -1.50 4.36 -10.17
C LYS A 65 -2.68 5.30 -10.20
N ASP A 66 -3.04 5.66 -11.41
CA ASP A 66 -4.23 6.44 -11.69
C ASP A 66 -5.49 5.61 -11.35
N LEU A 67 -6.39 6.23 -10.60
CA LEU A 67 -7.69 5.67 -10.23
C LEU A 67 -8.65 5.87 -11.40
N VAL A 68 -9.01 4.80 -12.09
CA VAL A 68 -9.98 4.84 -13.18
C VAL A 68 -11.34 4.39 -12.64
N ASN A 69 -12.36 5.25 -12.72
CA ASN A 69 -13.74 4.87 -12.40
C ASN A 69 -14.37 4.14 -13.62
N PRO A 70 -14.73 2.85 -13.52
CA PRO A 70 -15.23 2.07 -14.65
C PRO A 70 -16.72 2.30 -15.00
N ILE A 71 -17.48 3.07 -14.22
CA ILE A 71 -18.96 3.10 -14.35
C ILE A 71 -19.50 4.24 -15.24
N GLN A 72 -18.71 5.24 -15.64
CA GLN A 72 -19.24 6.38 -16.39
C GLN A 72 -18.32 6.74 -17.53
N GLY A 73 -18.83 7.44 -18.55
CA GLY A 73 -18.07 8.01 -19.67
C GLY A 73 -17.05 9.04 -19.18
N SER A 74 -16.04 8.53 -18.48
CA SER A 74 -15.12 9.27 -17.62
C SER A 74 -14.01 9.80 -18.48
N LEU A 75 -13.76 11.11 -18.38
CA LEU A 75 -12.46 11.65 -18.69
C LEU A 75 -11.41 10.78 -17.96
N THR A 76 -10.52 10.17 -18.72
CA THR A 76 -9.39 9.43 -18.18
C THR A 76 -8.41 10.41 -17.54
N CYS A 77 -7.49 9.91 -16.71
CA CYS A 77 -6.41 10.75 -16.19
C CYS A 77 -5.61 11.42 -17.33
N ALA A 78 -5.46 10.75 -18.49
CA ALA A 78 -4.86 11.33 -19.68
C ALA A 78 -5.60 12.58 -20.20
N ASP A 79 -6.94 12.56 -20.17
CA ASP A 79 -7.75 13.72 -20.58
C ASP A 79 -7.65 14.87 -19.55
N LYS A 80 -7.47 14.53 -18.27
CA LYS A 80 -7.29 15.48 -17.15
C LYS A 80 -5.84 15.95 -16.96
N ALA A 81 -4.89 15.53 -17.79
CA ALA A 81 -3.47 15.86 -17.60
C ALA A 81 -3.19 17.37 -17.59
N HIS A 82 -3.98 18.17 -18.30
CA HIS A 82 -3.88 19.63 -18.28
C HIS A 82 -4.19 20.24 -16.89
N LEU A 83 -5.02 19.57 -16.10
CA LEU A 83 -5.42 20.00 -14.75
C LEU A 83 -4.29 19.85 -13.71
N CYS A 84 -3.21 19.12 -14.01
CA CYS A 84 -2.06 18.97 -13.10
C CYS A 84 -1.42 20.32 -12.70
N ASN A 85 -1.55 21.32 -13.58
CA ASN A 85 -1.00 22.66 -13.38
C ASN A 85 -2.01 23.65 -12.80
N GLU A 86 -3.28 23.25 -12.65
CA GLU A 86 -4.33 24.10 -12.11
C GLU A 86 -4.41 23.95 -10.59
N ALA A 87 -4.21 25.06 -9.87
CA ALA A 87 -4.24 25.06 -8.40
C ALA A 87 -5.56 24.54 -7.83
N ALA A 88 -6.69 24.78 -8.52
CA ALA A 88 -8.01 24.32 -8.10
C ALA A 88 -8.18 22.80 -8.15
N HIS A 89 -7.45 22.12 -9.03
CA HIS A 89 -7.59 20.68 -9.30
C HIS A 89 -6.41 19.86 -8.77
N LYS A 90 -5.41 20.51 -8.18
CA LYS A 90 -4.17 19.87 -7.70
C LYS A 90 -4.42 18.75 -6.69
N GLU A 91 -5.34 18.94 -5.75
CA GLU A 91 -5.66 17.93 -4.74
C GLU A 91 -6.40 16.74 -5.34
N GLN A 92 -7.35 17.00 -6.24
CA GLN A 92 -8.06 15.97 -6.98
C GLN A 92 -7.09 15.16 -7.85
N MET A 93 -6.17 15.83 -8.55
CA MET A 93 -5.17 15.14 -9.38
C MET A 93 -4.17 14.35 -8.54
N ARG A 94 -3.85 14.79 -7.32
CA ARG A 94 -3.00 14.06 -6.38
C ARG A 94 -3.64 12.77 -5.87
N THR A 95 -4.96 12.76 -5.74
CA THR A 95 -5.70 11.59 -5.24
C THR A 95 -6.17 10.67 -6.36
N GLU A 96 -6.69 11.22 -7.47
CA GLU A 96 -7.24 10.44 -8.58
C GLU A 96 -6.17 10.04 -9.61
N CYS A 97 -5.18 10.89 -9.87
CA CYS A 97 -4.27 10.73 -11.01
C CYS A 97 -2.79 11.02 -10.65
N PRO A 98 -2.25 10.42 -9.56
CA PRO A 98 -0.94 10.77 -9.04
C PRO A 98 0.20 10.45 -10.03
N LYS A 99 0.01 9.41 -10.86
CA LYS A 99 0.99 8.99 -11.86
C LYS A 99 0.96 9.90 -13.08
N THR A 100 -0.23 10.26 -13.57
CA THR A 100 -0.34 11.18 -14.72
C THR A 100 0.26 12.56 -14.41
N CYS A 101 0.15 13.04 -13.17
CA CYS A 101 0.72 14.33 -12.75
C CYS A 101 2.11 14.25 -12.12
N ASN A 102 2.74 13.07 -12.10
CA ASN A 102 4.08 12.84 -11.56
C ASN A 102 4.23 13.31 -10.09
N TYR A 103 3.20 13.10 -9.27
CA TYR A 103 3.27 13.27 -7.81
C TYR A 103 3.95 12.07 -7.13
N CYS A 104 4.01 10.97 -7.87
CA CYS A 104 4.85 9.80 -7.73
C CYS A 104 5.33 9.45 -9.17
#